data_AF-A0A2G5DRN8-F1
#
_entry.id   AF-A0A2G5DRN8-F1
#
_cell.length_a   1.000
_cell.length_b   1.000
_cell.length_c   1.000
_cell.angle_alpha   90.00
_cell.angle_beta   90.00
_cell.angle_gamma   90.00
#
_symmetry.space_group_name_H-M   'P 1'
#
loop_
_entity.id
_entity.type
_entity.pdbx_description
1 polymer ?
#
loop_
_entity_poly.entity_id
_entity_poly.type
_entity_poly.pdbx_seq_one_letter_code
_entity_poly.pdbx_strand_id
1 'polypeptide(L)'
;MKAMKVGTSGGGSSPTALPKLLLRRARRANSIRCSSSTSTISFDHVSFIKDIAATQPPQHLQCLLKILQAKGETIISPGARKGLIPLAVPLTENQSGAVTALLRWPTAPPGMEMPVVEVRKHGVWLLAKNVDQYIHRILVEEDANNTHGTSGQLYDASSEAGKKLYIKGDFAESRIANLDSYLLKKVGLFPDIIERKVKQHFEKDDHVSAMITGEFYTKKDHFPGFGRPFVFNAEVLLKFVVVFSE
;
A
#
# COMPACT_ATOMS: atom_id res chain seq x y z
N MET A 1 -15.23 -47.55 79.77
CA MET A 1 -14.29 -48.55 80.33
C MET A 1 -13.17 -48.80 79.32
N LYS A 2 -11.91 -48.78 79.77
CA LYS A 2 -10.63 -49.01 79.05
C LYS A 2 -10.26 -47.95 77.98
N ALA A 3 -9.27 -47.07 78.22
CA ALA A 3 -7.80 -47.27 78.16
C ALA A 3 -7.32 -47.47 76.69
N MET A 4 -6.21 -46.92 76.16
CA MET A 4 -4.90 -46.56 76.71
C MET A 4 -4.12 -45.83 75.56
N LYS A 5 -3.43 -44.70 75.81
CA LYS A 5 -1.94 -44.55 75.87
C LYS A 5 -1.25 -44.33 74.50
N VAL A 6 -0.85 -43.09 74.17
CA VAL A 6 0.46 -42.43 74.42
C VAL A 6 1.63 -43.07 73.68
N GLY A 7 2.29 -42.26 72.86
CA GLY A 7 3.66 -42.43 72.38
C GLY A 7 4.24 -41.08 71.96
N THR A 8 4.90 -40.40 72.89
CA THR A 8 5.63 -39.14 72.69
C THR A 8 7.12 -39.43 72.91
N SER A 9 7.99 -38.98 72.01
CA SER A 9 9.37 -38.54 72.28
C SER A 9 9.96 -37.94 70.99
N GLY A 10 10.72 -36.86 70.96
CA GLY A 10 11.23 -35.98 72.01
C GLY A 10 12.59 -35.41 71.58
N GLY A 11 12.71 -34.07 71.58
CA GLY A 11 13.96 -33.26 71.69
C GLY A 11 14.89 -33.21 70.48
N GLY A 12 15.58 -32.11 70.15
CA GLY A 12 15.69 -30.78 70.77
C GLY A 12 16.80 -29.94 70.10
N SER A 13 16.82 -28.65 70.46
CA SER A 13 17.93 -27.65 70.40
C SER A 13 18.45 -27.06 69.05
N SER A 14 18.35 -25.72 68.95
CA SER A 14 19.06 -24.76 68.05
C SER A 14 20.54 -24.54 68.46
N PRO A 15 21.34 -23.57 67.93
CA PRO A 15 21.28 -22.71 66.72
C PRO A 15 22.63 -22.66 65.93
N THR A 16 22.72 -22.04 64.74
CA THR A 16 23.91 -21.26 64.26
C THR A 16 23.73 -20.58 62.89
N ALA A 17 24.06 -19.28 62.85
CA ALA A 17 24.74 -18.48 61.81
C ALA A 17 24.24 -18.35 60.34
N LEU A 18 24.18 -17.08 59.92
CA LEU A 18 23.95 -16.46 58.58
C LEU A 18 25.05 -16.84 57.53
N PRO A 19 24.83 -16.74 56.19
CA PRO A 19 24.77 -15.45 55.48
C PRO A 19 23.70 -15.31 54.39
N LYS A 20 23.37 -14.03 54.12
CA LYS A 20 22.52 -13.53 53.03
C LYS A 20 23.16 -13.80 51.67
N LEU A 21 22.41 -14.38 50.73
CA LEU A 21 22.67 -14.24 49.29
C LEU A 21 21.40 -13.78 48.59
N LEU A 22 21.47 -12.54 48.10
CA LEU A 22 20.50 -11.91 47.22
C LEU A 22 20.48 -12.66 45.88
N LEU A 23 19.38 -13.33 45.54
CA LEU A 23 19.06 -13.64 44.15
C LEU A 23 17.79 -12.94 43.70
N ARG A 24 18.06 -11.80 43.09
CA ARG A 24 17.25 -10.95 42.23
C ARG A 24 16.57 -11.79 41.13
N ARG A 25 15.33 -12.21 41.35
CA ARG A 25 14.51 -12.83 40.29
C ARG A 25 13.82 -11.74 39.48
N ALA A 26 14.47 -11.32 38.41
CA ALA A 26 13.92 -10.42 37.41
C ALA A 26 12.63 -11.01 36.82
N ARG A 27 11.50 -10.28 36.97
CA ARG A 27 10.28 -10.54 36.21
C ARG A 27 10.58 -10.18 34.75
N ARG A 28 10.63 -11.19 33.88
CA ARG A 28 10.69 -11.02 32.43
C ARG A 28 9.47 -10.21 31.99
N ALA A 29 9.71 -8.99 31.52
CA ALA A 29 8.75 -8.26 30.72
C ALA A 29 8.58 -9.01 29.40
N ASN A 30 7.33 -9.32 29.04
CA ASN A 30 6.97 -9.82 27.72
C ASN A 30 7.30 -8.74 26.68
N SER A 31 8.46 -8.85 26.05
CA SER A 31 8.70 -8.23 24.75
C SER A 31 8.00 -9.11 23.71
N ILE A 32 6.76 -8.74 23.36
CA ILE A 32 6.10 -9.29 22.19
C ILE A 32 6.84 -8.71 20.98
N ARG A 33 7.76 -9.50 20.41
CA ARG A 33 8.35 -9.22 19.09
C ARG A 33 7.32 -9.56 18.02
N CYS A 34 6.54 -8.58 17.61
CA CYS A 34 5.74 -8.65 16.38
C CYS A 34 6.65 -8.32 15.18
N SER A 35 7.36 -9.30 14.63
CA SER A 35 8.09 -9.10 13.36
C SER A 35 8.04 -10.31 12.43
N SER A 36 7.43 -11.41 12.84
CA SER A 36 7.48 -12.69 12.11
C SER A 36 6.33 -12.89 11.12
N SER A 37 5.19 -12.21 11.30
CA SER A 37 3.98 -12.40 10.50
C SER A 37 4.03 -11.68 9.15
N THR A 38 4.68 -10.51 9.06
CA THR A 38 4.75 -9.75 7.80
C THR A 38 5.69 -10.40 6.77
N SER A 39 6.72 -11.14 7.23
CA SER A 39 7.65 -11.85 6.34
C SER A 39 7.06 -13.12 5.72
N THR A 40 6.13 -13.79 6.41
CA THR A 40 5.44 -14.96 5.85
C THR A 40 4.37 -14.53 4.85
N ILE A 41 3.60 -13.47 5.18
CA ILE A 41 2.53 -12.96 4.31
C ILE A 41 3.07 -12.50 2.95
N SER A 42 4.23 -11.87 2.90
CA SER A 42 4.83 -11.44 1.64
C SER A 42 5.40 -12.59 0.82
N PHE A 43 5.94 -13.62 1.48
CA PHE A 43 6.40 -14.83 0.82
C PHE A 43 5.25 -15.55 0.10
N ASP A 44 4.06 -15.55 0.71
CA ASP A 44 2.84 -16.11 0.11
C ASP A 44 2.43 -15.37 -1.17
N HIS A 45 2.53 -14.04 -1.18
CA HIS A 45 2.22 -13.24 -2.38
C HIS A 45 3.23 -13.47 -3.50
N VAL A 46 4.53 -13.50 -3.17
CA VAL A 46 5.60 -13.72 -4.15
C VAL A 46 5.51 -15.11 -4.77
N SER A 47 5.31 -16.15 -3.96
CA SER A 47 5.12 -17.53 -4.44
C SER A 47 3.86 -17.66 -5.29
N PHE A 48 2.73 -17.09 -4.85
CA PHE A 48 1.49 -17.10 -5.63
C PHE A 48 1.67 -16.46 -7.02
N ILE A 49 2.34 -15.31 -7.11
CA ILE A 49 2.56 -14.65 -8.40
C ILE A 49 3.44 -15.51 -9.32
N LYS A 50 4.50 -16.10 -8.77
CA LYS A 50 5.42 -16.93 -9.53
C LYS A 50 4.75 -18.23 -9.99
N ASP A 51 4.08 -18.92 -9.08
CA ASP A 51 3.64 -20.31 -9.29
C ASP A 51 2.22 -20.39 -9.88
N ILE A 52 1.33 -19.47 -9.52
CA ILE A 52 -0.08 -19.46 -9.95
C ILE A 52 -0.33 -18.42 -11.03
N ALA A 53 0.17 -17.18 -10.87
CA ALA A 53 0.00 -16.15 -11.89
C ALA A 53 0.94 -16.35 -13.10
N ALA A 54 1.98 -17.18 -12.94
CA ALA A 54 3.00 -17.49 -13.94
C ALA A 54 3.68 -16.21 -14.48
N THR A 55 3.97 -15.25 -13.60
CA THR A 55 4.63 -13.99 -13.92
C THR A 55 5.79 -13.69 -12.97
N GLN A 56 6.63 -12.72 -13.33
CA GLN A 56 7.70 -12.22 -12.47
C GLN A 56 7.10 -11.35 -11.34
N PRO A 57 7.35 -11.67 -10.05
CA PRO A 57 6.93 -10.82 -8.94
C PRO A 57 7.59 -9.43 -8.98
N PRO A 58 6.85 -8.34 -8.69
CA PRO A 58 7.44 -7.00 -8.64
C PRO A 58 8.52 -6.89 -7.55
N GLN A 59 9.63 -6.23 -7.87
CA GLN A 59 10.80 -6.13 -6.99
C GLN A 59 10.47 -5.54 -5.62
N HIS A 60 9.64 -4.49 -5.59
CA HIS A 60 9.31 -3.77 -4.36
C HIS A 60 7.95 -4.17 -3.75
N LEU A 61 7.42 -5.34 -4.09
CA LEU A 61 6.12 -5.82 -3.58
C LEU A 61 6.05 -5.85 -2.04
N GLN A 62 7.11 -6.32 -1.37
CA GLN A 62 7.20 -6.34 0.08
C GLN A 62 7.09 -4.92 0.67
N CYS A 63 7.75 -3.95 0.03
CA CYS A 63 7.73 -2.56 0.45
C CYS A 63 6.31 -2.00 0.34
N LEU A 64 5.63 -2.26 -0.79
CA LEU A 64 4.25 -1.85 -1.00
C LEU A 64 3.31 -2.41 0.08
N LEU A 65 3.39 -3.72 0.40
CA LEU A 65 2.55 -4.33 1.44
C LEU A 65 2.71 -3.66 2.81
N LYS A 66 3.96 -3.31 3.19
CA LYS A 66 4.22 -2.58 4.45
C LYS A 66 3.64 -1.18 4.43
N ILE A 67 3.76 -0.46 3.31
CA ILE A 67 3.21 0.88 3.16
C ILE A 67 1.68 0.85 3.25
N LEU A 68 1.02 -0.08 2.56
CA LEU A 68 -0.44 -0.23 2.60
C LEU A 68 -0.92 -0.61 4.00
N GLN A 69 -0.18 -1.47 4.70
CA GLN A 69 -0.46 -1.79 6.11
C GLN A 69 -0.31 -0.56 7.02
N ALA A 70 0.75 0.25 6.82
CA ALA A 70 0.96 1.49 7.58
C ALA A 70 -0.11 2.56 7.27
N LYS A 71 -0.71 2.52 6.08
CA LYS A 71 -1.87 3.33 5.69
C LYS A 71 -3.18 2.87 6.37
N GLY A 72 -3.15 1.75 7.08
CA GLY A 72 -4.29 1.19 7.81
C GLY A 72 -5.14 0.21 7.00
N GLU A 73 -4.63 -0.28 5.87
CA GLU A 73 -5.30 -1.32 5.07
C GLU A 73 -4.96 -2.73 5.61
N THR A 74 -5.90 -3.67 5.49
CA THR A 74 -5.71 -5.03 5.98
C THR A 74 -5.18 -5.94 4.88
N ILE A 75 -4.07 -6.63 5.12
CA ILE A 75 -3.51 -7.58 4.15
C ILE A 75 -4.43 -8.79 4.00
N ILE A 76 -4.72 -9.16 2.76
CA ILE A 76 -5.57 -10.28 2.39
C ILE A 76 -4.74 -11.36 1.68
N SER A 77 -5.20 -12.62 1.73
CA SER A 77 -4.49 -13.71 1.06
C SER A 77 -4.57 -13.55 -0.46
N PRO A 78 -3.49 -13.81 -1.23
CA PRO A 78 -3.54 -13.77 -2.69
C PRO A 78 -4.52 -14.80 -3.29
N GLY A 79 -4.87 -15.84 -2.52
CA GLY A 79 -5.89 -16.84 -2.89
C GLY A 79 -7.33 -16.40 -2.65
N ALA A 80 -7.57 -15.33 -1.88
CA ALA A 80 -8.90 -14.83 -1.52
C ALA A 80 -9.55 -14.05 -2.69
N ARG A 81 -9.81 -14.75 -3.81
CA ARG A 81 -10.29 -14.17 -5.08
C ARG A 81 -11.81 -14.23 -5.25
N LYS A 82 -12.56 -14.65 -4.23
CA LYS A 82 -14.02 -14.77 -4.31
C LYS A 82 -14.63 -13.39 -4.54
N GLY A 83 -15.36 -13.22 -5.64
CA GLY A 83 -15.97 -11.94 -6.01
C GLY A 83 -15.02 -10.92 -6.64
N LEU A 84 -13.76 -11.28 -6.87
CA LEU A 84 -12.79 -10.46 -7.60
C LEU A 84 -12.71 -10.91 -9.06
N ILE A 85 -12.20 -10.02 -9.92
CA ILE A 85 -11.91 -10.37 -11.31
C ILE A 85 -10.80 -11.42 -11.33
N PRO A 86 -10.90 -12.49 -12.15
CA PRO A 86 -10.00 -13.65 -12.07
C PRO A 86 -8.49 -13.35 -12.16
N LEU A 87 -8.14 -12.24 -12.82
CA LEU A 87 -6.77 -11.79 -13.08
C LEU A 87 -6.21 -10.88 -11.99
N ALA A 88 -7.04 -10.46 -11.03
CA ALA A 88 -6.59 -9.65 -9.91
C ALA A 88 -5.98 -10.56 -8.84
N VAL A 89 -4.75 -10.24 -8.44
CA VAL A 89 -4.07 -10.82 -7.28
C VAL A 89 -4.25 -9.85 -6.11
N PRO A 90 -5.16 -10.14 -5.16
CA PRO A 90 -5.43 -9.25 -4.03
C PRO A 90 -4.18 -9.01 -3.18
N LEU A 91 -4.02 -7.78 -2.67
CA LEU A 91 -2.96 -7.39 -1.74
C LEU A 91 -3.54 -6.95 -0.39
N THR A 92 -4.39 -5.93 -0.41
CA THR A 92 -5.00 -5.34 0.80
C THR A 92 -6.44 -4.97 0.55
N GLU A 93 -7.21 -4.87 1.62
CA GLU A 93 -8.58 -4.35 1.63
C GLU A 93 -8.62 -3.08 2.48
N ASN A 94 -9.28 -2.05 1.95
CA ASN A 94 -9.49 -0.80 2.66
C ASN A 94 -10.79 -0.81 3.47
N GLN A 95 -11.01 0.22 4.30
CA GLN A 95 -12.19 0.32 5.16
C GLN A 95 -13.52 0.41 4.38
N SER A 96 -13.48 0.80 3.11
CA SER A 96 -14.67 0.85 2.24
C SER A 96 -15.00 -0.50 1.57
N GLY A 97 -14.18 -1.53 1.79
CA GLY A 97 -14.29 -2.83 1.14
C GLY A 97 -13.78 -2.86 -0.30
N ALA A 98 -13.02 -1.84 -0.72
CA ALA A 98 -12.30 -1.89 -2.00
C ALA A 98 -10.96 -2.57 -1.79
N VAL A 99 -10.55 -3.35 -2.79
CA VAL A 99 -9.38 -4.22 -2.72
C VAL A 99 -8.28 -3.66 -3.61
N THR A 100 -7.14 -3.31 -3.01
CA THR A 100 -5.92 -3.02 -3.76
C THR A 100 -5.31 -4.34 -4.24
N ALA A 101 -5.05 -4.45 -5.53
CA ALA A 101 -4.59 -5.69 -6.17
C ALA A 101 -3.53 -5.42 -7.24
N LEU A 102 -2.76 -6.45 -7.58
CA LEU A 102 -1.98 -6.49 -8.82
C LEU A 102 -2.83 -7.10 -9.93
N LEU A 103 -2.83 -6.49 -11.10
CA LEU A 103 -3.54 -7.04 -12.26
C LEU A 103 -2.58 -7.83 -13.15
N ARG A 104 -2.83 -9.13 -13.30
CA ARG A 104 -2.08 -9.98 -14.22
C ARG A 104 -2.64 -9.83 -15.63
N TRP A 105 -1.82 -9.35 -16.56
CA TRP A 105 -2.18 -9.30 -17.97
C TRP A 105 -2.26 -10.72 -18.58
N PRO A 106 -3.33 -11.08 -19.31
CA PRO A 106 -3.40 -12.36 -20.00
C PRO A 106 -2.36 -12.48 -21.13
N THR A 107 -2.15 -11.38 -21.85
CA THR A 107 -1.30 -11.27 -23.04
C THR A 107 -0.33 -10.10 -22.90
N ALA A 108 0.40 -10.03 -21.79
CA ALA A 108 1.36 -8.97 -21.53
C ALA A 108 2.48 -9.01 -22.59
N PRO A 109 2.78 -7.90 -23.28
CA PRO A 109 4.00 -7.79 -24.05
C PRO A 109 5.24 -7.98 -23.16
N PRO A 110 6.37 -8.46 -23.70
CA PRO A 110 7.63 -8.51 -22.96
C PRO A 110 7.98 -7.14 -22.38
N GLY A 111 8.35 -7.11 -21.09
CA GLY A 111 8.70 -5.88 -20.38
C GLY A 111 7.51 -5.10 -19.80
N MET A 112 6.26 -5.54 -20.00
CA MET A 112 5.11 -4.93 -19.32
C MET A 112 4.98 -5.45 -17.90
N GLU A 113 5.14 -4.57 -16.92
CA GLU A 113 4.96 -4.88 -15.51
C GLU A 113 3.47 -4.98 -15.12
N MET A 114 3.20 -5.63 -13.98
CA MET A 114 1.85 -5.73 -13.44
C MET A 114 1.42 -4.39 -12.82
N PRO A 115 0.32 -3.78 -13.31
CA PRO A 115 -0.17 -2.55 -12.73
C PRO A 115 -0.83 -2.79 -11.38
N VAL A 116 -0.80 -1.74 -10.56
CA VAL A 116 -1.53 -1.67 -9.30
C VAL A 116 -2.92 -1.12 -9.59
N VAL A 117 -3.94 -1.83 -9.13
CA VAL A 117 -5.33 -1.49 -9.37
C VAL A 117 -6.14 -1.52 -8.09
N GLU A 118 -7.23 -0.77 -8.07
CA GLU A 118 -8.27 -0.87 -7.05
C GLU A 118 -9.47 -1.59 -7.65
N VAL A 119 -9.82 -2.73 -7.06
CA VAL A 119 -11.02 -3.50 -7.39
C VAL A 119 -12.15 -3.05 -6.48
N ARG A 120 -13.20 -2.49 -7.07
CA ARG A 120 -14.42 -2.09 -6.37
C ARG A 120 -15.55 -3.06 -6.70
N LYS A 121 -16.70 -2.90 -6.05
CA LYS A 121 -17.92 -3.66 -6.36
C LYS A 121 -18.27 -3.63 -7.86
N HIS A 122 -18.03 -2.51 -8.53
CA HIS A 122 -18.34 -2.30 -9.94
C HIS A 122 -17.14 -1.76 -10.70
N GLY A 123 -16.17 -2.63 -11.01
CA GLY A 123 -15.08 -2.32 -11.93
C GLY A 123 -13.71 -2.23 -11.28
N VAL A 124 -12.74 -1.82 -12.10
CA VAL A 124 -11.32 -1.76 -11.76
C VAL A 124 -10.78 -0.39 -12.11
N TRP A 125 -10.13 0.24 -11.13
CA TRP A 125 -9.46 1.53 -11.31
C TRP A 125 -7.97 1.30 -11.36
N LEU A 126 -7.33 1.79 -12.42
CA LEU A 126 -5.89 1.78 -12.53
C LEU A 126 -5.30 2.85 -11.60
N LEU A 127 -4.53 2.43 -10.61
CA LEU A 127 -3.86 3.32 -9.66
C LEU A 127 -2.47 3.72 -10.15
N ALA A 128 -1.72 2.77 -10.71
CA ALA A 128 -0.38 3.00 -11.28
C ALA A 128 -0.01 1.91 -12.27
N LYS A 129 0.90 2.23 -13.21
CA LYS A 129 1.41 1.25 -14.19
C LYS A 129 2.23 0.12 -13.58
N ASN A 130 2.86 0.39 -12.44
CA ASN A 130 3.66 -0.57 -11.71
C ASN A 130 3.73 -0.21 -10.21
N VAL A 131 4.33 -1.13 -9.44
CA VAL A 131 4.49 -1.00 -7.99
C VAL A 131 5.35 0.19 -7.63
N ASP A 132 6.44 0.42 -8.36
CA ASP A 132 7.42 1.47 -8.07
C ASP A 132 6.83 2.87 -8.22
N GLN A 133 6.08 3.11 -9.31
CA GLN A 133 5.34 4.37 -9.49
C GLN A 133 4.29 4.57 -8.41
N TYR A 134 3.63 3.51 -7.95
CA TYR A 134 2.63 3.62 -6.89
C TYR A 134 3.26 3.96 -5.54
N ILE A 135 4.36 3.29 -5.17
CA ILE A 135 5.12 3.60 -3.96
C ILE A 135 5.62 5.05 -4.00
N HIS A 136 6.26 5.45 -5.10
CA HIS A 136 6.78 6.81 -5.26
C HIS A 136 5.65 7.85 -5.12
N ARG A 137 4.50 7.61 -5.77
CA ARG A 137 3.32 8.47 -5.61
C ARG A 137 2.88 8.59 -4.15
N ILE A 138 2.73 7.49 -3.43
CA ILE A 138 2.30 7.51 -2.02
C ILE A 138 3.28 8.33 -1.17
N LEU A 139 4.59 8.14 -1.38
CA LEU A 139 5.61 8.84 -0.61
C LEU A 139 5.62 10.35 -0.88
N VAL A 140 5.43 10.76 -2.14
CA VAL A 140 5.34 12.19 -2.51
C VAL A 140 4.07 12.82 -1.93
N GLU A 141 2.93 12.14 -2.03
CA GLU A 141 1.67 12.62 -1.47
C GLU A 141 1.76 12.77 0.06
N GLU A 142 2.39 11.81 0.76
CA GLU A 142 2.64 11.88 2.20
C GLU A 142 3.54 13.07 2.57
N ASP A 143 4.60 13.31 1.80
CA ASP A 143 5.55 14.40 2.05
C ASP A 143 4.91 15.77 1.81
N ALA A 144 4.11 15.92 0.75
CA ALA A 144 3.36 17.13 0.45
C ALA A 144 2.30 17.45 1.52
N ASN A 145 1.72 16.42 2.17
CA ASN A 145 0.70 16.56 3.21
C ASN A 145 1.30 16.73 4.63
N ASN A 146 2.62 16.63 4.82
CA ASN A 146 3.29 16.60 6.13
C ASN A 146 3.40 17.98 6.80
N THR A 147 2.30 18.73 6.91
CA THR A 147 2.26 20.03 7.60
C THR A 147 2.26 19.91 9.13
N HIS A 148 1.99 18.73 9.71
CA HIS A 148 1.79 18.54 11.17
C HIS A 148 2.60 17.39 11.81
N GLY A 149 3.80 17.09 11.30
CA GLY A 149 4.86 16.37 12.06
C GLY A 149 4.58 14.91 12.45
N THR A 150 3.45 14.32 12.04
CA THR A 150 3.04 12.95 12.40
C THR A 150 3.19 11.96 11.23
N SER A 151 3.48 12.44 10.02
CA SER A 151 3.38 11.65 8.77
C SER A 151 4.74 11.09 8.30
N GLY A 152 5.46 10.44 9.23
CA GLY A 152 6.69 9.69 8.94
C GLY A 152 6.45 8.19 8.72
N GLN A 153 5.27 7.70 9.11
CA GLN A 153 4.98 6.27 9.21
C GLN A 153 5.09 5.55 7.87
N LEU A 154 4.58 6.15 6.78
CA LEU A 154 4.68 5.55 5.45
C LEU A 154 6.12 5.52 4.94
N TYR A 155 6.89 6.58 5.22
CA TYR A 155 8.31 6.65 4.85
C TYR A 155 9.14 5.62 5.63
N ASP A 156 8.89 5.47 6.92
CA ASP A 156 9.54 4.45 7.76
C ASP A 156 9.18 3.03 7.32
N ALA A 157 7.92 2.79 6.96
CA ALA A 157 7.45 1.52 6.42
C ALA A 157 8.12 1.14 5.10
N SER A 158 8.43 2.14 4.27
CA SER A 158 9.04 1.97 2.94
C SER A 158 10.46 1.38 2.98
N SER A 159 11.09 1.34 4.16
CA SER A 159 12.41 0.73 4.37
C SER A 159 13.47 1.27 3.39
N GLU A 160 14.55 0.52 3.13
CA GLU A 160 15.61 0.93 2.20
C GLU A 160 15.13 1.04 0.73
N ALA A 161 14.15 0.23 0.34
CA ALA A 161 13.63 0.21 -1.03
C ALA A 161 12.89 1.50 -1.40
N GLY A 162 12.05 2.03 -0.50
CA GLY A 162 11.34 3.28 -0.73
C GLY A 162 12.26 4.50 -0.80
N LYS A 163 13.32 4.52 0.01
CA LYS A 163 14.34 5.59 -0.01
C LYS A 163 15.07 5.71 -1.34
N LYS A 164 15.18 4.61 -2.09
CA LYS A 164 15.76 4.63 -3.45
C LYS A 164 14.80 5.23 -4.48
N LEU A 165 13.49 5.14 -4.23
CA LEU A 165 12.46 5.64 -5.14
C LEU A 165 12.16 7.13 -4.92
N TYR A 166 12.19 7.58 -3.66
CA TYR A 166 11.91 8.97 -3.29
C TYR A 166 12.68 9.37 -2.04
N ILE A 167 13.33 10.54 -2.07
CA ILE A 167 13.99 11.13 -0.90
C ILE A 167 13.04 12.17 -0.30
N LYS A 168 12.79 12.07 1.01
CA LYS A 168 11.92 13.00 1.72
C LYS A 168 12.41 14.44 1.56
N GLY A 169 11.53 15.35 1.15
CA GLY A 169 11.86 16.75 0.85
C GLY A 169 12.09 17.05 -0.63
N ASP A 170 12.24 16.05 -1.50
CA ASP A 170 12.49 16.24 -2.93
C ASP A 170 11.38 17.05 -3.63
N PHE A 171 10.13 16.90 -3.19
CA PHE A 171 9.02 17.70 -3.71
C PHE A 171 9.25 19.20 -3.45
N ALA A 172 9.59 19.57 -2.21
CA ALA A 172 9.86 20.96 -1.84
C ALA A 172 11.11 21.51 -2.55
N GLU A 173 12.17 20.70 -2.65
CA GLU A 173 13.41 21.08 -3.34
C GLU A 173 13.21 21.30 -4.85
N SER A 174 12.30 20.55 -5.47
CA SER A 174 12.03 20.66 -6.91
C SER A 174 11.46 22.01 -7.35
N ARG A 175 10.95 22.83 -6.43
CA ARG A 175 10.25 24.11 -6.68
C ARG A 175 9.04 24.00 -7.62
N ILE A 176 8.50 22.79 -7.81
CA ILE A 176 7.28 22.60 -8.58
C ILE A 176 6.10 22.94 -7.67
N ALA A 177 5.40 24.04 -7.97
CA ALA A 177 4.35 24.58 -7.11
C ALA A 177 3.13 23.65 -6.91
N ASN A 178 2.90 22.70 -7.83
CA ASN A 178 1.71 21.87 -7.85
C ASN A 178 2.07 20.38 -7.83
N LEU A 179 1.49 19.65 -6.90
CA LEU A 179 1.70 18.21 -6.67
C LEU A 179 1.41 17.36 -7.92
N ASP A 180 0.26 17.57 -8.58
CA ASP A 180 -0.11 16.86 -9.80
C ASP A 180 0.94 17.03 -10.90
N SER A 181 1.52 18.24 -11.00
CA SER A 181 2.57 18.54 -11.97
C SER A 181 3.91 17.92 -11.62
N TYR A 182 4.22 17.75 -10.33
CA TYR A 182 5.39 16.98 -9.91
C TYR A 182 5.21 15.51 -10.26
N LEU A 183 4.08 14.91 -9.90
CA LEU A 183 3.77 13.50 -10.14
C LEU A 183 3.89 13.16 -11.64
N LEU A 184 3.28 13.97 -12.51
CA LEU A 184 3.32 13.74 -13.96
C LEU A 184 4.72 13.94 -14.57
N LYS A 185 5.57 14.79 -13.99
CA LYS A 185 6.92 15.09 -14.53
C LYS A 185 8.01 14.17 -13.98
N LYS A 186 7.90 13.76 -12.71
CA LYS A 186 8.98 13.05 -11.98
C LYS A 186 8.66 11.59 -11.68
N VAL A 187 7.38 11.24 -11.58
CA VAL A 187 6.96 9.89 -11.17
C VAL A 187 6.43 9.09 -12.35
N GLY A 188 5.36 9.56 -12.98
CA GLY A 188 4.71 8.83 -14.05
C GLY A 188 3.33 9.36 -14.41
N LEU A 189 2.67 8.69 -15.35
CA LEU A 189 1.32 9.03 -15.78
C LEU A 189 0.30 8.31 -14.91
N PHE A 190 -0.67 9.07 -14.41
CA PHE A 190 -1.75 8.57 -13.55
C PHE A 190 -3.11 8.97 -14.13
N PRO A 191 -4.04 8.02 -14.32
CA PRO A 191 -5.37 8.27 -14.86
C PRO A 191 -6.09 9.43 -14.17
N ASP A 192 -6.21 9.36 -12.85
CA ASP A 192 -6.96 10.30 -12.04
C ASP A 192 -6.34 11.71 -12.03
N ILE A 193 -5.02 11.81 -12.12
CA ILE A 193 -4.31 13.09 -12.18
C ILE A 193 -4.53 13.78 -13.52
N ILE A 194 -4.52 13.03 -14.63
CA ILE A 194 -4.80 13.57 -15.96
C ILE A 194 -6.25 14.05 -16.02
N GLU A 195 -7.21 13.25 -15.52
CA GLU A 195 -8.61 13.66 -15.43
C GLU A 195 -8.80 14.92 -14.56
N ARG A 196 -8.10 15.01 -13.43
CA ARG A 196 -8.11 16.20 -12.56
C ARG A 196 -7.57 17.43 -13.29
N LYS A 197 -6.49 17.29 -14.06
CA LYS A 197 -5.97 18.40 -14.89
C LYS A 197 -6.96 18.88 -15.93
N VAL A 198 -7.65 17.97 -16.62
CA VAL A 198 -8.71 18.34 -17.56
C VAL A 198 -9.79 19.16 -16.85
N LYS A 199 -10.24 18.73 -15.66
CA LYS A 199 -11.21 19.49 -14.85
C LYS A 199 -10.68 20.87 -14.46
N GLN A 200 -9.43 20.97 -14.02
CA GLN A 200 -8.79 22.26 -13.68
C GLN A 200 -8.68 23.21 -14.88
N HIS A 201 -8.50 22.70 -16.11
CA HIS A 201 -8.52 23.54 -17.32
C HIS A 201 -9.94 24.06 -17.60
N PHE A 202 -10.97 23.22 -17.43
CA PHE A 202 -12.35 23.67 -17.51
C PHE A 202 -12.71 24.72 -16.45
N GLU A 203 -12.26 24.56 -15.21
CA GLU A 203 -12.48 25.55 -14.13
C GLU A 203 -11.83 26.91 -14.41
N LYS A 204 -10.89 26.98 -15.36
CA LYS A 204 -10.20 28.20 -15.79
C LYS A 204 -10.71 28.71 -17.14
N ASP A 205 -11.80 28.14 -17.65
CA ASP A 205 -12.33 28.40 -19.00
C ASP A 205 -11.32 28.16 -20.14
N ASP A 206 -10.27 27.36 -19.87
CA ASP A 206 -9.25 26.99 -20.84
C ASP A 206 -9.65 25.69 -21.56
N HIS A 207 -10.64 25.83 -22.42
CA HIS A 207 -11.24 24.74 -23.16
C HIS A 207 -10.27 24.02 -24.09
N VAL A 208 -9.37 24.76 -24.74
CA VAL A 208 -8.39 24.19 -25.68
C VAL A 208 -7.43 23.27 -24.94
N SER A 209 -6.87 23.71 -23.80
CA SER A 209 -6.00 22.85 -23.01
C SER A 209 -6.74 21.65 -22.41
N ALA A 210 -8.02 21.80 -22.04
CA ALA A 210 -8.84 20.69 -21.57
C ALA A 210 -8.98 19.61 -22.67
N MET A 211 -9.29 20.00 -23.90
CA MET A 211 -9.39 19.09 -25.05
C MET A 211 -8.05 18.42 -25.38
N ILE A 212 -6.97 19.20 -25.47
CA ILE A 212 -5.63 18.67 -25.76
C ILE A 212 -5.21 17.65 -24.69
N THR A 213 -5.50 17.94 -23.43
CA THR A 213 -5.18 17.03 -22.31
C THR A 213 -6.05 15.76 -22.36
N GLY A 214 -7.33 15.89 -22.74
CA GLY A 214 -8.23 14.75 -22.98
C GLY A 214 -7.73 13.85 -24.12
N GLU A 215 -7.32 14.42 -25.24
CA GLU A 215 -6.75 13.67 -26.36
C GLU A 215 -5.43 13.00 -25.96
N PHE A 216 -4.55 13.74 -25.26
CA PHE A 216 -3.31 13.20 -24.70
C PHE A 216 -3.58 11.98 -23.80
N TYR A 217 -4.67 11.99 -23.03
CA TYR A 217 -5.02 10.87 -22.16
C TYR A 217 -5.26 9.57 -22.94
N THR A 218 -5.83 9.67 -24.15
CA THR A 218 -6.19 8.52 -25.01
C THR A 218 -5.03 7.87 -25.77
N LYS A 219 -3.82 8.43 -25.70
CA LYS A 219 -2.67 7.84 -26.42
C LYS A 219 -2.47 6.39 -25.99
N LYS A 220 -2.35 5.51 -27.00
CA LYS A 220 -2.32 4.04 -26.84
C LYS A 220 -1.27 3.55 -25.83
N ASP A 221 -0.12 4.22 -25.79
CA ASP A 221 1.02 3.82 -24.95
C ASP A 221 0.88 4.29 -23.50
N HIS A 222 -0.05 5.20 -23.23
CA HIS A 222 -0.25 5.72 -21.88
C HIS A 222 -0.92 4.69 -20.98
N PHE A 223 -2.02 4.05 -21.39
CA PHE A 223 -2.73 3.10 -20.53
C PHE A 223 -3.24 1.90 -21.35
N PRO A 224 -2.32 1.03 -21.81
CA PRO A 224 -2.69 -0.09 -22.67
C PRO A 224 -3.69 -1.01 -21.98
N GLY A 225 -4.73 -1.42 -22.71
CA GLY A 225 -5.77 -2.32 -22.20
C GLY A 225 -6.84 -1.67 -21.31
N PHE A 226 -6.72 -0.38 -20.95
CA PHE A 226 -7.72 0.33 -20.16
C PHE A 226 -8.62 1.20 -21.05
N GLY A 227 -9.94 1.02 -20.92
CA GLY A 227 -10.94 1.80 -21.66
C GLY A 227 -11.26 3.18 -21.06
N ARG A 228 -10.93 3.40 -19.77
CA ARG A 228 -11.25 4.65 -19.05
C ARG A 228 -10.79 5.92 -19.77
N PRO A 229 -9.57 6.00 -20.36
CA PRO A 229 -9.15 7.18 -21.09
C PRO A 229 -10.08 7.57 -22.24
N PHE A 230 -10.57 6.58 -22.99
CA PHE A 230 -11.47 6.82 -24.12
C PHE A 230 -12.85 7.27 -23.66
N VAL A 231 -13.39 6.63 -22.61
CA VAL A 231 -14.67 7.03 -22.01
C VAL A 231 -14.60 8.46 -21.49
N PHE A 232 -13.54 8.80 -20.75
CA PHE A 232 -13.36 10.16 -20.24
C PHE A 232 -13.21 11.19 -21.35
N ASN A 233 -12.41 10.90 -22.38
CA ASN A 233 -12.25 11.83 -23.49
C ASN A 233 -13.56 12.03 -24.27
N ALA A 234 -14.38 10.99 -24.43
CA ALA A 234 -15.72 11.14 -24.99
C ALA A 234 -16.60 12.06 -24.13
N GLU A 235 -16.57 11.93 -22.80
CA GLU A 235 -17.26 12.84 -21.86
C GLU A 235 -16.78 14.29 -22.02
N VAL A 236 -15.47 14.50 -22.22
CA VAL A 236 -14.89 15.82 -22.47
C VAL A 236 -15.40 16.42 -23.78
N LEU A 237 -15.40 15.65 -24.87
CA LEU A 237 -15.86 16.10 -26.18
C LEU A 237 -17.36 16.39 -26.22
N LEU A 238 -18.18 15.60 -25.50
CA LEU A 238 -19.63 15.83 -25.41
C LEU A 238 -19.99 17.21 -24.84
N LYS A 239 -19.17 17.74 -23.93
CA LYS A 239 -19.37 19.10 -23.40
C LYS A 239 -19.29 20.19 -24.46
N PHE A 240 -18.60 19.94 -25.57
CA PHE A 240 -18.48 20.90 -26.68
C PHE A 240 -19.55 20.68 -27.74
N VAL A 241 -19.91 19.43 -28.03
CA VAL A 241 -20.95 19.13 -29.03
C VAL A 241 -22.30 19.74 -28.64
N VAL A 242 -22.63 19.77 -27.35
CA VAL A 242 -23.86 20.42 -26.84
C VAL A 242 -23.80 21.94 -26.98
N VAL A 243 -22.63 22.56 -26.87
CA VAL A 243 -22.45 24.03 -26.94
C VAL A 243 -22.59 24.57 -28.38
N PHE A 244 -22.32 23.75 -29.41
CA PHE A 244 -22.49 24.16 -30.81
C PHE A 244 -23.88 23.86 -31.39
N SER A 245 -24.81 23.35 -30.57
CA SER A 245 -26.18 23.02 -31.00
C SER A 245 -27.23 24.05 -30.57
N GLU A 246 -26.80 25.19 -30.01
CA GLU A 246 -27.61 26.39 -29.72
C GLU A 246 -27.16 27.57 -30.60
#